data_AF-A0A7V9GGF1-F1
#
_entry.id   AF-A0A7V9GGF1-F1
#
_cell.length_a   1.000
_cell.length_b   1.000
_cell.length_c   1.000
_cell.angle_alpha   90.00
_cell.angle_beta   90.00
_cell.angle_gamma   90.00
#
_symmetry.space_group_name_H-M   'P 1'
#
loop_
_entity.id
_entity.type
_entity.pdbx_description
1 polymer ?
#
loop_
_entity_poly.entity_id
_entity_poly.type
_entity_poly.pdbx_seq_one_letter_code
_entity_poly.pdbx_strand_id
1 'polypeptide(L)' 'MGSPPLVARVRIQNYKSIKGCDVALGPMSILVGPNGSGKSNFL' A
#
# COMPACT_ATOMS: atom_id res chain seq x y z
N MET A 1 4.75 25.57 12.14
CA MET A 1 5.47 24.39 11.60
C MET A 1 4.42 23.33 11.27
N GLY A 2 4.38 22.83 10.04
CA GLY A 2 3.35 21.87 9.58
C GLY A 2 3.75 20.42 9.82
N SER A 3 2.76 19.55 10.01
CA SER A 3 2.96 18.09 10.09
C SER A 3 3.53 17.55 8.77
N PRO A 4 4.42 16.53 8.80
CA PRO A 4 4.88 15.90 7.57
C PRO A 4 3.72 15.27 6.78
N PRO A 5 3.82 15.19 5.44
CA PRO A 5 2.80 14.53 4.63
C PRO A 5 2.72 13.04 4.96
N LEU A 6 1.50 12.52 5.05
CA LEU A 6 1.20 11.11 5.32
C LEU A 6 0.29 10.54 4.23
N VAL A 7 0.68 9.41 3.64
CA VAL A 7 -0.22 8.65 2.76
C VAL A 7 -1.25 7.94 3.64
N ALA A 8 -2.50 8.40 3.60
CA ALA A 8 -3.57 7.85 4.44
C ALA A 8 -4.34 6.70 3.79
N ARG A 9 -4.28 6.55 2.46
CA ARG A 9 -5.01 5.50 1.72
C ARG A 9 -4.32 5.19 0.40
N VAL A 10 -4.33 3.93 0.01
CA VAL A 10 -3.83 3.43 -1.28
C VAL A 10 -4.96 2.68 -1.98
N ARG A 11 -5.23 3.08 -3.23
CA ARG A 11 -6.15 2.40 -4.14
C ARG A 11 -5.40 1.99 -5.39
N ILE A 12 -5.44 0.71 -5.71
CA ILE A 12 -4.76 0.11 -6.86
C ILE A 12 -5.79 -0.61 -7.73
N GLN A 13 -5.70 -0.40 -9.04
CA GLN A 13 -6.45 -1.16 -10.05
C GLN A 13 -5.49 -1.53 -11.18
N ASN A 14 -5.44 -2.82 -11.52
CA ASN A 14 -4.66 -3.38 -12.63
C ASN A 14 -3.19 -2.88 -12.70
N TYR A 15 -2.50 -2.83 -11.55
CA TYR A 15 -1.10 -2.41 -11.48
C TYR A 15 -0.19 -3.60 -11.22
N LYS A 16 0.69 -3.90 -12.19
CA LYS A 16 1.65 -5.01 -12.13
C LYS A 16 0.96 -6.31 -11.68
N SER A 17 1.36 -6.87 -10.55
CA SER A 17 0.79 -8.11 -10.00
C SER A 17 -0.43 -7.89 -9.09
N ILE A 18 -0.95 -6.67 -8.97
CA ILE A 18 -2.11 -6.33 -8.12
C ILE A 18 -3.30 -5.99 -9.01
N LYS A 19 -4.32 -6.87 -9.03
CA LYS A 19 -5.57 -6.64 -9.78
C LYS A 19 -6.42 -5.53 -9.16
N GLY A 20 -6.54 -5.53 -7.83
CA GLY A 20 -7.34 -4.57 -7.08
C GLY A 20 -6.96 -4.53 -5.61
N CYS A 21 -6.85 -3.34 -5.03
CA CYS A 21 -6.59 -3.13 -3.61
C CYS A 21 -7.15 -1.77 -3.17
N ASP A 22 -7.71 -1.71 -1.96
CA ASP A 22 -8.17 -0.46 -1.34
C ASP A 22 -7.94 -0.53 0.17
N VAL A 23 -6.87 0.14 0.64
CA VAL A 23 -6.37 0.02 2.01
C VAL A 23 -6.15 1.40 2.62
N ALA A 24 -6.67 1.61 3.83
CA ALA A 24 -6.31 2.75 4.67
C ALA A 24 -4.98 2.46 5.39
N LEU A 25 -4.08 3.45 5.42
CA LEU A 25 -2.78 3.35 6.06
C LEU A 25 -2.77 4.15 7.37
N GLY A 26 -2.14 3.56 8.39
CA GLY A 26 -1.84 4.24 9.64
C GLY A 26 -0.38 4.74 9.68
N PRO A 27 0.02 5.40 10.77
CA PRO A 27 1.41 5.84 11.00
C PRO A 27 2.44 4.71 10.89
N MET A 28 2.00 3.47 11.10
CA MET A 28 2.78 2.25 10.86
C MET A 28 1.90 1.23 10.15
N SER A 29 2.38 0.68 9.04
CA SER A 29 1.71 -0.37 8.27
C SER A 29 2.73 -1.44 7.90
N ILE A 30 2.40 -2.72 8.11
CA ILE A 30 3.30 -3.84 7.82
C ILE A 30 2.69 -4.69 6.71
N LEU A 31 3.46 -4.93 5.65
CA LEU A 31 3.05 -5.76 4.51
C LEU A 31 3.54 -7.20 4.71
N VAL A 32 2.62 -8.14 4.91
CA VAL A 32 2.92 -9.56 5.15
C VAL A 32 2.24 -10.43 4.07
N GLY A 33 2.90 -11.50 3.66
CA GLY A 33 2.35 -12.48 2.72
C GLY A 33 3.41 -13.27 1.94
N PRO A 34 3.02 -14.33 1.22
CA PRO A 34 3.93 -15.17 0.43
C PRO A 34 4.72 -14.41 -0.64
N ASN A 35 5.82 -14.97 -1.11
CA ASN A 35 6.56 -14.40 -2.26
C ASN A 35 5.66 -14.30 -3.49
N GLY A 36 5.80 -13.21 -4.24
CA GLY A 36 4.94 -12.94 -5.40
C GLY A 36 3.54 -12.38 -5.09
N SER A 37 3.14 -12.24 -3.82
CA SER A 37 1.81 -11.71 -3.45
C SER A 37 1.58 -10.22 -3.72
N GLY A 38 2.54 -9.52 -4.33
CA GLY A 38 2.42 -8.11 -4.69
C GLY A 38 2.91 -7.11 -3.63
N LYS A 39 3.51 -7.53 -2.52
CA LYS A 39 4.00 -6.62 -1.44
C LYS A 39 4.91 -5.50 -1.97
N SER A 40 5.92 -5.83 -2.77
CA SER A 40 6.83 -4.84 -3.35
C SER A 40 6.21 -4.01 -4.47
N ASN A 41 5.05 -4.43 -5.01
CA ASN A 41 4.28 -3.65 -5.99
C ASN A 41 3.25 -2.74 -5.31
N PHE A 42 3.02 -2.90 -4.00
CA PHE A 42 2.20 -1.99 -3.20
C PHE A 42 2.96 -0.71 -2.82
N LEU A 43 4.29 -0.77 -2.80
CA LEU A 43 5.21 0.36 -2.57
C LEU A 43 5.74 0.95 -3.88
#